data_AF-A0A840IHS9-F1
#
_entry.id   AF-A0A840IHS9-F1
#
_cell.length_a   1.000
_cell.length_b   1.000
_cell.length_c   1.000
_cell.angle_alpha   90.00
_cell.angle_beta   90.00
_cell.angle_gamma   90.00
#
_symmetry.space_group_name_H-M   'P 1'
#
loop_
_entity.id
_entity.type
_entity.pdbx_description
1 polymer ?
#
loop_
_entity_poly.entity_id
_entity_poly.type
_entity_poly.pdbx_seq_one_letter_code
_entity_poly.pdbx_strand_id
1 'polypeptide(L)'
;MRRTSILAGLAALLVSAAVAPATHAKPIRRAGWLRGVTVTEYYPAPEWWFIGKKVKTPGLSRLSRIDWLYSSKGMSMEGDGIGLDGNRYHIAGLGNGGWVNERGRPSIPTAKGWRGGSPFWRAGGYWTARNRSVTFPLDGGGWSNGRGVRYRPLPGVSFGTGPSRPLKYYRSVAVDPDLIPMGSKVYIAAYRTSAGGGWFSADDVGGAIIGRHVDVYRTPPASKEIGGGYLKNQRIYVQPPGAKAARNAPPRAKPNRSATPSVPVPQPPATLSDPSGGAKAPEAPPIAAARARSTPA
;
A
#
# COMPACT_ATOMS: atom_id res chain seq x y z
N MET A 1 -2.46 9.43 27.08
CA MET A 1 -2.35 9.40 25.59
C MET A 1 -3.58 8.69 25.04
N ARG A 2 -4.50 9.40 24.37
CA ARG A 2 -5.66 8.79 23.74
C ARG A 2 -5.26 8.23 22.38
N ARG A 3 -5.22 6.90 22.25
CA ARG A 3 -5.08 6.20 20.96
C ARG A 3 -6.48 6.16 20.35
N THR A 4 -6.75 7.02 19.38
CA THR A 4 -7.96 6.88 18.55
C THR A 4 -7.63 5.97 17.38
N SER A 5 -8.22 4.77 17.37
CA SER A 5 -8.22 3.86 16.24
C SER A 5 -9.09 4.46 15.13
N ILE A 6 -8.48 5.17 14.20
CA ILE A 6 -9.13 5.57 12.96
C ILE A 6 -8.53 4.68 11.87
N LEU A 7 -9.38 4.06 11.05
CA LEU A 7 -9.01 3.36 9.82
C LEU A 7 -8.27 4.34 8.88
N ALA A 8 -6.97 4.51 9.10
CA ALA A 8 -6.08 5.23 8.19
C ALA A 8 -5.46 4.20 7.24
N GLY A 9 -6.19 3.87 6.17
CA GLY A 9 -5.57 3.31 4.97
C GLY A 9 -4.92 4.47 4.23
N LEU A 10 -3.62 4.67 4.42
CA LEU A 10 -2.84 5.68 3.73
C LEU A 10 -1.87 4.99 2.76
N ALA A 11 -2.08 5.32 1.49
CA ALA A 11 -1.50 4.71 0.31
C ALA A 11 0.04 4.87 0.26
N ALA A 12 0.77 3.76 0.21
CA ALA A 12 2.11 3.72 -0.38
C ALA A 12 1.96 3.45 -1.88
N LEU A 13 1.58 4.48 -2.64
CA LEU A 13 1.45 4.41 -4.10
C LEU A 13 2.63 5.12 -4.75
N LEU A 14 3.52 4.35 -5.38
CA LEU A 14 4.45 4.85 -6.40
C LEU A 14 3.64 5.28 -7.64
N VAL A 15 3.13 6.52 -7.61
CA VAL A 15 2.57 7.18 -8.80
C VAL A 15 3.56 8.23 -9.24
N SER A 16 4.27 7.98 -10.33
CA SER A 16 4.84 9.07 -11.15
C SER A 16 3.70 9.71 -11.94
N ALA A 17 2.90 10.53 -11.26
CA ALA A 17 2.03 11.50 -11.91
C ALA A 17 2.64 12.86 -11.62
N ALA A 18 2.80 13.70 -12.64
CA ALA A 18 3.29 15.05 -12.49
C ALA A 18 2.38 15.81 -11.50
N VAL A 19 2.82 15.91 -10.25
CA VAL A 19 2.21 16.74 -9.22
C VAL A 19 2.65 18.17 -9.51
N ALA A 20 1.70 19.10 -9.62
CA ALA A 20 1.99 20.53 -9.65
C ALA A 20 2.98 20.87 -8.51
N PRO A 21 3.99 21.74 -8.73
CA PRO A 21 5.08 21.87 -7.78
C PRO A 21 4.51 22.34 -6.44
N ALA A 22 4.50 21.43 -5.45
CA ALA A 22 4.46 21.86 -4.07
C ALA A 22 5.62 22.86 -3.92
N THR A 23 5.37 24.01 -3.29
CA THR A 23 6.44 24.94 -2.93
C THR A 23 7.56 24.14 -2.28
N HIS A 24 8.65 23.88 -3.03
CA HIS A 24 9.64 22.90 -2.64
C HIS A 24 10.15 23.26 -1.26
N ALA A 25 9.79 22.46 -0.26
CA ALA A 25 10.35 22.63 1.06
C ALA A 25 11.86 22.44 0.90
N LYS A 26 12.66 23.36 1.46
CA LYS A 26 14.11 23.21 1.35
C LYS A 26 14.51 21.92 2.08
N PRO A 27 15.29 21.02 1.44
CA PRO A 27 15.72 19.78 2.07
C PRO A 27 16.44 20.06 3.39
N ILE A 28 16.18 19.24 4.40
CA ILE A 28 16.88 19.30 5.68
C ILE A 28 18.33 18.88 5.46
N ARG A 29 19.28 19.81 5.66
CA ARG A 29 20.73 19.58 5.46
C ARG A 29 21.53 19.37 6.74
N ARG A 30 20.94 19.69 7.89
CA ARG A 30 21.59 19.57 9.21
C ARG A 30 20.74 18.71 10.11
N ALA A 31 21.39 17.92 10.96
CA ALA A 31 20.68 17.10 11.91
C ALA A 31 19.91 17.99 12.92
N GLY A 32 18.68 17.62 13.23
CA GLY A 32 17.84 18.44 14.09
C GLY A 32 16.43 17.91 14.27
N TRP A 33 15.69 18.60 15.14
CA TRP A 33 14.30 18.26 15.44
C TRP A 33 13.33 18.94 14.48
N LEU A 34 12.52 18.14 13.79
CA LEU A 34 11.40 18.58 12.98
C LEU A 34 10.10 18.45 13.79
N ARG A 35 9.28 19.51 13.79
CA ARG A 35 8.02 19.59 14.55
C ARG A 35 6.81 19.60 13.62
N GLY A 36 5.65 19.20 14.14
CA GLY A 36 4.40 19.21 13.38
C GLY A 36 4.35 18.10 12.33
N VAL A 37 4.98 16.97 12.63
CA VAL A 37 5.02 15.82 11.72
C VAL A 37 3.81 14.93 11.96
N THR A 38 3.15 14.53 10.88
CA THR A 38 2.20 13.42 10.88
C THR A 38 2.98 12.12 10.73
N VAL A 39 2.72 11.15 11.60
CA VAL A 39 3.29 9.81 11.52
C VAL A 39 2.16 8.81 11.29
N THR A 40 2.26 8.03 10.22
CA THR A 40 1.37 6.92 9.87
C THR A 40 2.12 5.59 9.91
N GLU A 41 1.39 4.50 9.68
CA GLU A 41 1.96 3.18 9.51
C GLU A 41 1.38 2.50 8.27
N TYR A 42 2.22 1.77 7.55
CA TYR A 42 1.86 0.93 6.41
C TYR A 42 2.54 -0.44 6.51
N TYR A 43 2.01 -1.41 5.78
CA TYR A 43 2.43 -2.81 5.84
C TYR A 43 2.01 -3.56 4.56
N PRO A 44 2.67 -4.67 4.20
CA PRO A 44 2.24 -5.47 3.06
C PRO A 44 0.85 -6.07 3.32
N ALA A 45 -0.08 -5.92 2.38
CA ALA A 45 -1.44 -6.45 2.54
C ALA A 45 -1.44 -8.00 2.54
N PRO A 46 -1.94 -8.67 3.59
CA PRO A 46 -2.12 -10.11 3.58
C PRO A 46 -3.31 -10.58 2.73
N GLU A 47 -3.12 -11.55 1.85
CA GLU A 47 -4.15 -12.08 0.94
C GLU A 47 -5.31 -12.74 1.69
N TRP A 48 -5.05 -13.36 2.85
CA TRP A 48 -6.10 -14.03 3.65
C TRP A 48 -7.12 -13.07 4.28
N TRP A 49 -6.90 -11.76 4.22
CA TRP A 49 -7.90 -10.77 4.64
C TRP A 49 -9.01 -10.52 3.61
N PHE A 50 -8.79 -10.99 2.39
CA PHE A 50 -9.63 -10.73 1.23
C PHE A 50 -10.50 -11.95 0.94
N ILE A 51 -11.61 -11.78 0.24
CA ILE A 51 -12.63 -12.84 0.06
C ILE A 51 -13.06 -13.03 -1.40
N GLY A 52 -12.47 -12.26 -2.30
CA GLY A 52 -12.72 -12.34 -3.72
C GLY A 52 -12.19 -13.64 -4.31
N LYS A 53 -12.84 -14.06 -5.39
CA LYS A 53 -12.43 -15.24 -6.14
C LYS A 53 -10.98 -15.11 -6.61
N LYS A 54 -10.25 -16.22 -6.57
CA LYS A 54 -8.90 -16.30 -7.14
C LYS A 54 -8.95 -16.11 -8.68
N VAL A 55 -8.13 -15.21 -9.20
CA VAL A 55 -8.01 -14.90 -10.64
C VAL A 55 -6.54 -14.94 -11.07
N LYS A 56 -6.30 -15.10 -12.38
CA LYS A 56 -4.94 -15.01 -12.94
C LYS A 56 -4.31 -13.68 -12.53
N THR A 57 -3.10 -13.74 -11.98
CA THR A 57 -2.38 -12.55 -11.52
C THR A 57 -1.50 -12.03 -12.67
N PRO A 58 -1.78 -10.85 -13.23
CA PRO A 58 -0.98 -10.30 -14.33
C PRO A 58 0.50 -10.21 -13.94
N GLY A 59 1.39 -10.72 -14.79
CA GLY A 59 2.84 -10.76 -14.52
C GLY A 59 3.33 -11.98 -13.71
N LEU A 60 2.43 -12.80 -13.15
CA LEU A 60 2.80 -13.96 -12.33
C LEU A 60 2.09 -15.24 -12.78
N SER A 61 2.79 -16.37 -12.65
CA SER A 61 2.20 -17.70 -12.87
C SER A 61 1.46 -18.22 -11.63
N ARG A 62 0.51 -17.44 -11.10
CA ARG A 62 -0.33 -17.83 -9.97
C ARG A 62 -1.73 -17.22 -10.02
N LEU A 63 -2.62 -17.80 -9.24
CA LEU A 63 -3.90 -17.19 -8.94
C LEU A 63 -3.83 -16.41 -7.63
N SER A 64 -4.54 -15.30 -7.56
CA SER A 64 -4.67 -14.52 -6.32
C SER A 64 -6.06 -13.92 -6.19
N ARG A 65 -6.50 -13.66 -4.96
CA ARG A 65 -7.81 -13.05 -4.68
C ARG A 65 -7.93 -11.69 -5.37
N ILE A 66 -8.99 -11.50 -6.14
CA ILE A 66 -9.15 -10.32 -7.00
C ILE A 66 -9.19 -9.00 -6.22
N ASP A 67 -9.81 -9.01 -5.05
CA ASP A 67 -9.89 -7.86 -4.14
C ASP A 67 -8.58 -7.62 -3.38
N TRP A 68 -7.74 -8.64 -3.18
CA TRP A 68 -6.37 -8.43 -2.71
C TRP A 68 -5.52 -7.72 -3.77
N LEU A 69 -5.70 -8.05 -5.06
CA LEU A 69 -4.95 -7.42 -6.14
C LEU A 69 -5.34 -5.95 -6.36
N TYR A 70 -6.64 -5.65 -6.43
CA TYR A 70 -7.12 -4.38 -7.02
C TYR A 70 -7.92 -3.46 -6.09
N SER A 71 -8.31 -3.91 -4.90
CA SER A 71 -9.04 -3.04 -3.97
C SER A 71 -8.13 -1.96 -3.37
N SER A 72 -8.76 -0.91 -2.83
CA SER A 72 -8.07 0.15 -2.09
C SER A 72 -7.54 -0.27 -0.73
N LYS A 73 -7.65 -1.54 -0.35
CA LYS A 73 -7.10 -2.10 0.89
C LYS A 73 -6.03 -3.15 0.64
N GLY A 74 -5.87 -3.56 -0.62
CA GLY A 74 -4.97 -4.63 -1.04
C GLY A 74 -3.65 -4.12 -1.61
N MET A 75 -2.97 -4.97 -2.37
CA MET A 75 -1.65 -4.73 -2.95
C MET A 75 -1.60 -3.48 -3.83
N SER A 76 -2.69 -3.16 -4.53
CA SER A 76 -2.77 -1.93 -5.32
C SER A 76 -2.66 -0.63 -4.50
N MET A 77 -3.04 -0.65 -3.22
CA MET A 77 -2.94 0.50 -2.33
C MET A 77 -1.62 0.52 -1.55
N GLU A 78 -1.24 -0.64 -1.03
CA GLU A 78 -0.07 -0.79 -0.15
C GLU A 78 1.25 -0.93 -0.92
N GLY A 79 1.19 -1.18 -2.23
CA GLY A 79 2.35 -1.47 -3.07
C GLY A 79 2.89 -2.90 -2.93
N ASP A 80 2.71 -3.49 -1.74
CA ASP A 80 3.21 -4.81 -1.37
C ASP A 80 2.11 -5.69 -0.76
N GLY A 81 2.30 -7.01 -0.85
CA GLY A 81 1.43 -8.01 -0.23
C GLY A 81 2.14 -9.28 0.20
N ILE A 82 1.44 -10.08 1.00
CA ILE A 82 1.81 -11.44 1.38
C ILE A 82 0.72 -12.38 0.85
N GLY A 83 1.10 -13.34 0.02
CA GLY A 83 0.17 -14.31 -0.55
C GLY A 83 -0.26 -15.39 0.44
N LEU A 84 -1.27 -16.18 0.07
CA LEU A 84 -1.69 -17.38 0.81
C LEU A 84 -0.61 -18.47 0.94
N ASP A 85 0.43 -18.37 0.13
CA ASP A 85 1.65 -19.20 0.18
C ASP A 85 2.72 -18.62 1.14
N GLY A 86 2.43 -17.54 1.85
CA GLY A 86 3.36 -16.85 2.76
C GLY A 86 4.44 -16.02 2.06
N ASN A 87 4.55 -16.12 0.73
CA ASN A 87 5.53 -15.38 -0.06
C ASN A 87 5.15 -13.91 -0.22
N ARG A 88 6.18 -13.07 -0.45
CA ARG A 88 6.03 -11.65 -0.73
C ARG A 88 5.78 -11.38 -2.20
N TYR A 89 4.96 -10.37 -2.46
CA TYR A 89 4.61 -9.89 -3.79
C TYR A 89 4.48 -8.38 -3.80
N HIS A 90 4.61 -7.77 -4.96
CA HIS A 90 4.43 -6.33 -5.15
C HIS A 90 3.70 -6.00 -6.45
N ILE A 91 3.16 -4.78 -6.51
CA ILE A 91 2.66 -4.20 -7.75
C ILE A 91 3.83 -3.71 -8.61
N ALA A 92 4.03 -4.34 -9.77
CA ALA A 92 5.12 -4.01 -10.71
C ALA A 92 4.69 -2.91 -11.69
N GLY A 93 3.39 -2.85 -12.01
CA GLY A 93 2.81 -1.81 -12.86
C GLY A 93 1.37 -1.51 -12.44
N LEU A 94 1.04 -0.23 -12.31
CA LEU A 94 -0.28 0.23 -11.87
C LEU A 94 -1.38 0.13 -12.93
N GLY A 95 -1.00 -0.04 -14.19
CA GLY A 95 -1.88 0.04 -15.35
C GLY A 95 -2.44 1.44 -15.62
N ASN A 96 -3.21 1.54 -16.69
CA ASN A 96 -3.65 2.82 -17.30
C ASN A 96 -4.88 3.43 -16.62
N GLY A 97 -4.95 3.40 -15.28
CA GLY A 97 -6.11 3.84 -14.53
C GLY A 97 -5.79 4.53 -13.21
N GLY A 98 -6.73 5.33 -12.73
CA GLY A 98 -6.70 5.91 -11.38
C GLY A 98 -7.43 5.04 -10.35
N TRP A 99 -8.05 5.68 -9.37
CA TRP A 99 -8.96 5.05 -8.42
C TRP A 99 -10.41 5.35 -8.77
N VAL A 100 -11.31 4.44 -8.41
CA VAL A 100 -12.76 4.66 -8.40
C VAL A 100 -13.31 4.43 -7.00
N ASN A 101 -14.39 5.14 -6.67
CA ASN A 101 -15.17 4.87 -5.48
C ASN A 101 -16.10 3.64 -5.69
N GLU A 102 -16.83 3.25 -4.66
CA GLU A 102 -17.71 2.08 -4.67
C GLU A 102 -18.80 2.15 -5.78
N ARG A 103 -19.18 3.37 -6.18
CA ARG A 103 -20.16 3.61 -7.27
C ARG A 103 -19.51 3.63 -8.66
N GLY A 104 -18.23 3.27 -8.76
CA GLY A 104 -17.47 3.26 -10.02
C GLY A 104 -17.13 4.66 -10.57
N ARG A 105 -17.26 5.72 -9.77
CA ARG A 105 -16.90 7.09 -10.17
C ARG A 105 -15.44 7.38 -9.83
N PRO A 106 -14.73 8.24 -10.59
CA PRO A 106 -13.35 8.61 -10.27
C PRO A 106 -13.18 9.09 -8.83
N SER A 107 -12.15 8.57 -8.16
CA SER A 107 -11.66 8.99 -6.86
C SER A 107 -10.22 9.46 -7.03
N ILE A 108 -9.95 10.73 -6.73
CA ILE A 108 -8.70 11.40 -7.08
C ILE A 108 -8.02 11.89 -5.81
N PRO A 109 -6.76 11.49 -5.54
CA PRO A 109 -6.04 11.96 -4.37
C PRO A 109 -5.76 13.47 -4.50
N THR A 110 -5.86 14.19 -3.39
CA THR A 110 -5.60 15.61 -3.25
C THR A 110 -4.94 15.88 -1.91
N ALA A 111 -4.37 17.08 -1.72
CA ALA A 111 -3.78 17.48 -0.43
C ALA A 111 -4.78 17.45 0.75
N LYS A 112 -6.10 17.51 0.49
CA LYS A 112 -7.17 17.47 1.51
C LYS A 112 -7.84 16.09 1.64
N GLY A 113 -7.27 15.05 1.03
CA GLY A 113 -7.89 13.72 0.95
C GLY A 113 -8.38 13.40 -0.47
N TRP A 114 -9.51 12.71 -0.60
CA TRP A 114 -9.96 12.17 -1.90
C TRP A 114 -11.12 12.96 -2.48
N ARG A 115 -10.93 13.52 -3.68
CA ARG A 115 -12.00 14.14 -4.47
C ARG A 115 -12.81 13.05 -5.16
N GLY A 116 -14.14 13.10 -5.06
CA GLY A 116 -15.03 12.06 -5.60
C GLY A 116 -15.36 10.94 -4.61
N GLY A 117 -14.98 11.10 -3.33
CA GLY A 117 -15.20 10.11 -2.27
C GLY A 117 -14.02 9.15 -2.13
N SER A 118 -14.03 8.35 -1.06
CA SER A 118 -12.96 7.41 -0.74
C SER A 118 -12.71 6.41 -1.88
N PRO A 119 -11.43 6.05 -2.14
CA PRO A 119 -11.10 5.07 -3.14
C PRO A 119 -11.58 3.70 -2.66
N PHE A 120 -12.13 2.92 -3.59
CA PHE A 120 -12.64 1.58 -3.33
C PHE A 120 -11.89 0.53 -4.15
N TRP A 121 -11.59 0.87 -5.41
CA TRP A 121 -10.99 -0.05 -6.37
C TRP A 121 -10.13 0.71 -7.38
N ARG A 122 -9.17 0.03 -8.01
CA ARG A 122 -8.52 0.57 -9.20
C ARG A 122 -9.54 0.85 -10.30
N ALA A 123 -9.24 1.75 -11.23
CA ALA A 123 -10.13 2.04 -12.36
C ALA A 123 -10.13 0.93 -13.44
N GLY A 124 -10.18 -0.33 -13.01
CA GLY A 124 -10.23 -1.54 -13.81
C GLY A 124 -9.95 -2.78 -12.94
N GLY A 125 -10.08 -3.98 -13.52
CA GLY A 125 -9.96 -5.24 -12.79
C GLY A 125 -11.20 -5.62 -11.98
N TYR A 126 -12.39 -5.19 -12.39
CA TYR A 126 -13.66 -5.45 -11.68
C TYR A 126 -14.86 -5.54 -12.64
N TRP A 127 -16.03 -5.91 -12.12
CA TRP A 127 -17.29 -5.85 -12.85
C TRP A 127 -18.17 -4.71 -12.32
N THR A 128 -18.94 -4.08 -13.20
CA THR A 128 -20.02 -3.19 -12.76
C THR A 128 -21.31 -3.99 -12.58
N ALA A 129 -22.03 -3.76 -11.49
CA ALA A 129 -23.40 -4.22 -11.30
C ALA A 129 -24.40 -3.37 -12.10
N ARG A 130 -25.68 -3.78 -12.13
CA ARG A 130 -26.74 -3.07 -12.88
C ARG A 130 -26.93 -1.61 -12.43
N ASN A 131 -26.71 -1.34 -11.13
CA ASN A 131 -26.72 0.00 -10.54
C ASN A 131 -25.40 0.79 -10.77
N ARG A 132 -24.48 0.26 -11.59
CA ARG A 132 -23.15 0.80 -11.91
C ARG A 132 -22.11 0.74 -10.79
N SER A 133 -22.45 0.20 -9.62
CA SER A 133 -21.48 -0.01 -8.54
C SER A 133 -20.40 -1.01 -8.92
N VAL A 134 -19.22 -0.85 -8.32
CA VAL A 134 -18.12 -1.83 -8.40
C VAL A 134 -18.57 -3.11 -7.69
N THR A 135 -18.41 -4.25 -8.36
CA THR A 135 -18.65 -5.58 -7.83
C THR A 135 -17.59 -6.56 -8.34
N PHE A 136 -17.40 -7.66 -7.64
CA PHE A 136 -16.46 -8.72 -8.00
C PHE A 136 -16.98 -10.07 -7.50
N PRO A 137 -16.60 -11.18 -8.16
CA PRO A 137 -17.00 -12.51 -7.73
C PRO A 137 -16.32 -12.87 -6.41
N LEU A 138 -17.07 -13.49 -5.50
CA LEU A 138 -16.54 -13.99 -4.22
C LEU A 138 -16.02 -15.43 -4.36
N ASP A 139 -15.05 -15.80 -3.54
CA ASP A 139 -14.45 -17.14 -3.52
C ASP A 139 -15.49 -18.22 -3.14
N GLY A 140 -16.36 -17.90 -2.17
CA GLY A 140 -17.49 -18.73 -1.76
C GLY A 140 -18.72 -18.68 -2.68
N GLY A 141 -18.60 -18.04 -3.86
CA GLY A 141 -19.71 -17.83 -4.78
C GLY A 141 -20.51 -16.54 -4.52
N GLY A 142 -21.31 -16.13 -5.50
CA GLY A 142 -22.00 -14.85 -5.47
C GLY A 142 -21.11 -13.65 -5.84
N TRP A 143 -21.55 -12.46 -5.46
CA TRP A 143 -20.95 -11.18 -5.86
C TRP A 143 -20.94 -10.19 -4.70
N SER A 144 -19.88 -9.39 -4.59
CA SER A 144 -19.71 -8.44 -3.48
C SER A 144 -20.74 -7.31 -3.42
N ASN A 145 -21.24 -6.84 -4.56
CA ASN A 145 -22.23 -5.77 -4.62
C ASN A 145 -23.20 -5.96 -5.80
N GLY A 146 -24.00 -7.03 -5.74
CA GLY A 146 -24.90 -7.44 -6.81
C GLY A 146 -24.19 -8.08 -8.01
N ARG A 147 -24.95 -8.79 -8.85
CA ARG A 147 -24.40 -9.54 -9.99
C ARG A 147 -23.66 -8.60 -10.95
N GLY A 148 -22.41 -8.95 -11.28
CA GLY A 148 -21.62 -8.26 -12.28
C GLY A 148 -22.20 -8.47 -13.68
N VAL A 149 -22.44 -7.38 -14.40
CA VAL A 149 -23.01 -7.40 -15.76
C VAL A 149 -22.03 -6.95 -16.84
N ARG A 150 -20.94 -6.27 -16.46
CA ARG A 150 -19.92 -5.80 -17.42
C ARG A 150 -18.55 -5.74 -16.76
N TYR A 151 -17.55 -6.39 -17.36
CA TYR A 151 -16.16 -6.32 -16.91
C TYR A 151 -15.50 -5.00 -17.34
N ARG A 152 -14.62 -4.47 -16.50
CA ARG A 152 -13.76 -3.31 -16.77
C ARG A 152 -12.30 -3.77 -16.69
N PRO A 153 -11.56 -3.84 -17.81
CA PRO A 153 -10.16 -4.24 -17.79
C PRO A 153 -9.27 -3.16 -17.17
N LEU A 154 -8.09 -3.53 -16.71
CA LEU A 154 -7.02 -2.60 -16.32
C LEU A 154 -5.76 -2.89 -17.15
N PRO A 155 -5.64 -2.37 -18.38
CA PRO A 155 -4.48 -2.60 -19.22
C PRO A 155 -3.20 -2.09 -18.55
N GLY A 156 -2.09 -2.80 -18.74
CA GLY A 156 -0.78 -2.43 -18.21
C GLY A 156 -0.56 -2.70 -16.72
N VAL A 157 -1.54 -3.30 -16.03
CA VAL A 157 -1.33 -3.74 -14.64
C VAL A 157 -0.45 -4.99 -14.63
N SER A 158 0.50 -5.05 -13.71
CA SER A 158 1.34 -6.23 -13.49
C SER A 158 1.81 -6.32 -12.04
N PHE A 159 2.14 -7.52 -11.61
CA PHE A 159 2.62 -7.87 -10.29
C PHE A 159 3.92 -8.65 -10.39
N GLY A 160 4.76 -8.56 -9.35
CA GLY A 160 6.06 -9.21 -9.27
C GLY A 160 6.23 -10.02 -8.00
N THR A 161 7.15 -10.98 -8.03
CA THR A 161 7.58 -11.76 -6.87
C THR A 161 8.50 -10.94 -5.97
N GLY A 162 8.47 -11.22 -4.67
CA GLY A 162 9.29 -10.53 -3.69
C GLY A 162 8.75 -9.14 -3.31
N PRO A 163 9.38 -8.48 -2.33
CA PRO A 163 9.00 -7.14 -1.95
C PRO A 163 9.41 -6.11 -3.01
N SER A 164 8.69 -4.98 -3.10
CA SER A 164 9.03 -3.90 -4.05
C SER A 164 10.40 -3.27 -3.78
N ARG A 165 10.79 -3.24 -2.50
CA ARG A 165 12.04 -2.67 -1.98
C ARG A 165 12.53 -3.50 -0.79
N PRO A 166 13.83 -3.53 -0.46
CA PRO A 166 14.38 -4.30 0.67
C PRO A 166 14.11 -3.63 2.03
N LEU A 167 12.86 -3.25 2.28
CA LEU A 167 12.42 -2.56 3.49
C LEU A 167 12.44 -3.50 4.71
N LYS A 168 12.75 -2.95 5.87
CA LYS A 168 12.81 -3.69 7.12
C LYS A 168 11.72 -3.20 8.06
N TYR A 169 10.91 -4.12 8.57
CA TYR A 169 9.86 -3.77 9.51
C TYR A 169 10.41 -3.04 10.71
N TYR A 170 9.74 -1.96 11.08
CA TYR A 170 10.10 -1.09 12.17
C TYR A 170 11.53 -0.54 12.08
N ARG A 171 12.06 -0.41 10.86
CA ARG A 171 13.41 0.09 10.54
C ARG A 171 13.45 0.96 9.31
N SER A 172 12.53 0.77 8.39
CA SER A 172 12.36 1.60 7.20
C SER A 172 11.14 2.51 7.34
N VAL A 173 11.21 3.66 6.71
CA VAL A 173 10.16 4.68 6.75
C VAL A 173 10.04 5.35 5.38
N ALA A 174 8.81 5.64 4.96
CA ALA A 174 8.54 6.45 3.79
C ALA A 174 8.56 7.94 4.17
N VAL A 175 9.16 8.78 3.31
CA VAL A 175 9.26 10.23 3.52
C VAL A 175 8.98 11.00 2.23
N ASP A 176 8.79 12.31 2.37
CA ASP A 176 8.93 13.25 1.26
C ASP A 176 10.43 13.54 1.03
N PRO A 177 11.02 13.10 -0.11
CA PRO A 177 12.44 13.31 -0.40
C PRO A 177 12.82 14.78 -0.59
N ASP A 178 11.87 15.67 -0.92
CA ASP A 178 12.13 17.11 -1.05
C ASP A 178 12.37 17.75 0.31
N LEU A 179 11.79 17.20 1.39
CA LEU A 179 12.00 17.68 2.76
C LEU A 179 13.05 16.86 3.52
N ILE A 180 12.93 15.54 3.53
CA ILE A 180 13.81 14.60 4.25
C ILE A 180 14.58 13.79 3.21
N PRO A 181 15.89 14.04 3.02
CA PRO A 181 16.67 13.30 2.03
C PRO A 181 16.64 11.79 2.26
N MET A 182 16.59 11.01 1.17
CA MET A 182 16.71 9.55 1.23
C MET A 182 17.99 9.13 1.97
N GLY A 183 17.92 8.02 2.70
CA GLY A 183 19.01 7.53 3.55
C GLY A 183 19.16 8.25 4.90
N SER A 184 18.36 9.28 5.17
CA SER A 184 18.33 9.94 6.48
C SER A 184 18.02 8.95 7.60
N LYS A 185 18.62 9.16 8.78
CA LYS A 185 18.17 8.50 10.01
C LYS A 185 17.09 9.34 10.67
N VAL A 186 15.96 8.71 10.95
CA VAL A 186 14.79 9.36 11.53
C VAL A 186 14.50 8.72 12.88
N TYR A 187 14.40 9.53 13.94
CA TYR A 187 13.97 9.07 15.25
C TYR A 187 12.56 9.55 15.55
N ILE A 188 11.70 8.61 15.92
CA ILE A 188 10.31 8.82 16.26
C ILE A 188 10.08 8.36 17.70
N ALA A 189 9.91 9.31 18.61
CA ALA A 189 9.86 9.04 20.06
C ALA A 189 8.73 8.08 20.47
N ALA A 190 7.62 8.05 19.72
CA ALA A 190 6.51 7.14 19.96
C ALA A 190 6.92 5.66 19.86
N TYR A 191 7.99 5.36 19.13
CA TYR A 191 8.54 4.02 18.96
C TYR A 191 9.80 3.77 19.79
N ARG A 192 10.15 4.63 20.76
CA ARG A 192 11.41 4.50 21.52
C ARG A 192 11.55 3.17 22.28
N THR A 193 10.43 2.61 22.74
CA THR A 193 10.38 1.34 23.49
C THR A 193 10.10 0.14 22.60
N SER A 194 9.86 0.36 21.31
CA SER A 194 9.65 -0.65 20.28
C SER A 194 10.65 -0.42 19.14
N ALA A 195 10.52 -1.08 17.99
CA ALA A 195 11.21 -0.71 16.75
C ALA A 195 12.72 -0.41 16.90
N GLY A 196 13.40 -1.28 17.66
CA GLY A 196 14.70 -1.03 18.32
C GLY A 196 15.11 0.43 18.50
N GLY A 197 14.46 1.07 19.46
CA GLY A 197 14.86 2.37 19.97
C GLY A 197 14.26 3.54 19.20
N GLY A 198 13.25 3.33 18.36
CA GLY A 198 12.57 4.38 17.62
C GLY A 198 13.37 5.01 16.47
N TRP A 199 14.47 4.37 16.05
CA TRP A 199 15.30 4.81 14.93
C TRP A 199 14.96 4.03 13.65
N PHE A 200 14.78 4.80 12.58
CA PHE A 200 14.41 4.35 11.24
C PHE A 200 15.37 4.93 10.19
N SER A 201 15.36 4.34 9.00
CA SER A 201 16.04 4.81 7.80
C SER A 201 15.00 5.23 6.76
N ALA A 202 15.19 6.41 6.16
CA ALA A 202 14.37 6.90 5.05
C ALA A 202 14.71 6.11 3.78
N ASP A 203 14.09 4.94 3.62
CA ASP A 203 14.37 3.98 2.55
C ASP A 203 13.25 3.93 1.50
N ASP A 204 12.12 4.59 1.79
CA ASP A 204 10.94 4.57 0.92
C ASP A 204 10.34 5.96 0.66
N VAL A 205 9.44 6.03 -0.32
CA VAL A 205 8.62 7.19 -0.65
C VAL A 205 7.18 6.72 -0.87
N GLY A 206 6.21 7.60 -0.69
CA GLY A 206 4.82 7.30 -1.05
C GLY A 206 4.14 8.52 -1.65
N GLY A 207 3.27 8.32 -2.64
CA GLY A 207 2.61 9.43 -3.35
C GLY A 207 1.74 10.34 -2.46
N ALA A 208 1.35 9.88 -1.27
CA ALA A 208 0.64 10.68 -0.26
C ALA A 208 1.54 11.16 0.90
N ILE A 209 2.83 10.80 0.88
CA ILE A 209 3.80 11.16 1.90
C ILE A 209 4.52 12.42 1.44
N ILE A 210 3.85 13.56 1.63
CA ILE A 210 4.29 14.88 1.17
C ILE A 210 4.49 15.81 2.38
N GLY A 211 5.57 16.58 2.36
CA GLY A 211 5.96 17.53 3.39
C GLY A 211 6.28 16.86 4.73
N ARG A 212 5.68 17.37 5.81
CA ARG A 212 5.89 16.88 7.18
C ARG A 212 5.05 15.63 7.47
N HIS A 213 5.20 14.62 6.62
CA HIS A 213 4.52 13.33 6.72
C HIS A 213 5.56 12.22 6.61
N VAL A 214 5.45 11.22 7.49
CA VAL A 214 6.37 10.09 7.58
C VAL A 214 5.53 8.84 7.81
N ASP A 215 5.80 7.77 7.06
CA ASP A 215 5.04 6.51 7.16
C ASP A 215 5.92 5.35 7.61
N VAL A 216 5.60 4.74 8.75
CA VAL A 216 6.40 3.67 9.36
C VAL A 216 6.05 2.33 8.73
N TYR A 217 7.06 1.70 8.11
CA TYR A 217 6.90 0.35 7.59
C TYR A 217 6.88 -0.64 8.73
N ARG A 218 5.77 -1.36 8.92
CA ARG A 218 5.62 -2.33 10.01
C ARG A 218 5.12 -3.69 9.54
N THR A 219 5.14 -4.66 10.45
CA THR A 219 4.49 -5.94 10.21
C THR A 219 2.98 -5.74 10.13
N PRO A 220 2.27 -6.52 9.30
CA PRO A 220 0.82 -6.48 9.28
C PRO A 220 0.23 -6.72 10.69
N PRO A 221 -0.88 -6.06 11.03
CA PRO A 221 -1.69 -6.40 12.19
C PRO A 221 -2.32 -7.79 12.04
N ALA A 222 -3.00 -8.28 13.09
CA ALA A 222 -3.70 -9.56 13.04
C ALA A 222 -4.86 -9.57 12.03
N SER A 223 -5.53 -8.43 11.81
CA SER A 223 -6.66 -8.30 10.89
C SER A 223 -6.69 -6.94 10.19
N LYS A 224 -7.39 -6.85 9.06
CA LYS A 224 -7.51 -5.63 8.23
C LYS A 224 -8.25 -4.48 8.91
N GLU A 225 -9.03 -4.77 9.95
CA GLU A 225 -9.82 -3.79 10.71
C GLU A 225 -8.93 -2.96 11.65
N ILE A 226 -7.80 -3.53 12.07
CA ILE A 226 -6.78 -2.84 12.84
C ILE A 226 -5.92 -2.07 11.84
N GLY A 227 -6.28 -0.82 11.55
CA GLY A 227 -5.51 0.02 10.61
C GLY A 227 -4.08 0.34 11.08
N GLY A 228 -3.40 1.20 10.32
CA GLY A 228 -2.15 1.82 10.76
C GLY A 228 -2.38 2.78 11.93
N GLY A 229 -1.40 2.85 12.84
CA GLY A 229 -1.33 3.91 13.85
C GLY A 229 -1.28 5.29 13.20
N TYR A 230 -1.92 6.26 13.83
CA TYR A 230 -2.00 7.63 13.32
C TYR A 230 -1.68 8.64 14.42
N LEU A 231 -0.57 9.36 14.26
CA LEU A 231 -0.07 10.32 15.25
C LEU A 231 0.11 11.70 14.61
N LYS A 232 -0.64 12.70 15.07
CA LYS A 232 -0.47 14.10 14.63
C LYS A 232 0.51 14.86 15.50
N ASN A 233 1.04 15.96 14.95
CA ASN A 233 1.84 16.96 15.69
C ASN A 233 3.03 16.35 16.42
N GLN A 234 3.63 15.31 15.85
CA GLN A 234 4.81 14.67 16.41
C GLN A 234 6.03 15.55 16.22
N ARG A 235 7.00 15.35 17.11
CA ARG A 235 8.34 15.89 17.00
C ARG A 235 9.28 14.71 16.72
N ILE A 236 9.93 14.73 15.56
CA ILE A 236 10.89 13.71 15.13
C ILE A 236 12.27 14.33 15.01
N TYR A 237 13.31 13.52 15.15
CA TYR A 237 14.67 13.96 14.87
C TYR A 237 15.11 13.40 13.52
N VAL A 238 15.68 14.24 12.67
CA VAL A 238 16.18 13.88 11.35
C VAL A 238 17.69 14.10 11.34
N GLN A 239 18.44 13.10 10.93
CA GLN A 239 19.86 13.19 10.62
C GLN A 239 20.07 12.84 9.15
N PRO A 240 20.28 13.85 8.28
CA PRO A 240 20.59 13.61 6.87
C PRO A 240 21.86 12.78 6.67
N PRO A 241 22.01 12.07 5.54
CA PRO A 241 23.25 11.37 5.20
C PRO A 241 24.47 12.30 5.32
N GLY A 242 25.53 11.82 5.97
CA GLY A 242 26.76 12.60 6.19
C GLY A 242 26.67 13.72 7.22
N ALA A 243 25.48 14.08 7.71
CA ALA A 243 25.34 15.12 8.73
C ALA A 243 25.85 14.62 10.10
N LYS A 244 26.63 15.46 10.78
CA LYS A 244 26.99 15.24 12.19
C LYS A 244 25.73 15.32 13.06
N ALA A 245 25.65 14.45 14.06
CA ALA A 245 24.56 14.50 15.03
C ALA A 245 24.59 15.82 15.81
N ALA A 246 23.43 16.47 15.95
CA ALA A 246 23.27 17.63 16.81
C ALA A 246 23.48 17.27 18.29
N ARG A 247 23.89 18.24 19.12
CA ARG A 247 24.15 18.05 20.56
C ARG A 247 22.96 17.46 21.34
N ASN A 248 21.74 17.76 20.91
CA ASN A 248 20.49 17.26 21.50
C ASN A 248 19.92 16.04 20.75
N ALA A 249 20.78 15.25 20.11
CA ALA A 249 20.38 14.02 19.44
C ALA A 249 19.75 13.03 20.43
N PRO A 250 18.72 12.28 20.02
CA PRO A 250 18.23 11.15 20.79
C PRO A 250 19.34 10.13 21.03
N PRO A 251 19.28 9.38 22.14
CA PRO A 251 20.22 8.30 22.38
C PRO A 251 20.18 7.32 21.20
N ARG A 252 21.35 6.92 20.72
CA ARG A 252 21.45 5.87 19.71
C ARG A 252 20.91 4.58 20.30
N ALA A 253 20.19 3.82 19.49
CA ALA A 253 19.82 2.47 19.89
C ALA A 253 21.11 1.70 20.21
N LYS A 254 21.26 1.25 21.46
CA LYS A 254 22.31 0.28 21.79
C LYS A 254 22.00 -0.98 20.96
N PRO A 255 22.99 -1.59 20.28
CA PRO A 255 22.78 -2.87 19.62
C PRO A 255 22.45 -3.90 20.69
N ASN A 256 21.17 -4.11 20.94
CA ASN A 256 20.73 -5.13 21.87
C ASN A 256 20.89 -6.46 21.15
N ARG A 257 21.96 -7.21 21.46
CA ARG A 257 22.21 -8.56 20.94
C ARG A 257 21.08 -9.56 21.26
N SER A 258 20.15 -9.15 22.14
CA SER A 258 18.97 -9.88 22.59
C SER A 258 17.65 -9.22 22.17
N ALA A 259 17.64 -8.24 21.25
CA ALA A 259 16.40 -7.69 20.72
C ALA A 259 15.57 -8.85 20.13
N THR A 260 14.43 -9.10 20.78
CA THR A 260 13.36 -10.02 20.41
C THR A 260 13.21 -10.11 18.88
N PRO A 261 12.97 -11.31 18.31
CA PRO A 261 12.77 -11.46 16.88
C PRO A 261 11.81 -10.40 16.38
N SER A 262 12.11 -9.82 15.21
CA SER A 262 11.13 -9.08 14.41
C SER A 262 9.77 -9.72 14.64
N VAL A 263 8.77 -8.94 15.10
CA VAL A 263 7.40 -9.46 15.33
C VAL A 263 7.10 -10.43 14.19
N PRO A 264 6.77 -11.71 14.48
CA PRO A 264 6.60 -12.69 13.42
C PRO A 264 5.65 -12.12 12.38
N VAL A 265 6.08 -12.14 11.12
CA VAL A 265 5.18 -11.76 10.02
C VAL A 265 3.99 -12.69 10.14
N PRO A 266 2.76 -12.17 10.31
CA PRO A 266 1.58 -13.01 10.38
C PRO A 266 1.59 -13.98 9.19
N GLN A 267 1.32 -15.26 9.46
CA GLN A 267 1.24 -16.29 8.44
C GLN A 267 -0.22 -16.53 8.05
N PRO A 268 -0.48 -17.02 6.83
CA PRO A 268 -1.81 -17.49 6.47
C PRO A 268 -2.32 -18.51 7.50
N PRO A 269 -3.61 -18.50 7.85
CA PRO A 269 -4.21 -19.58 8.61
C PRO A 269 -3.97 -20.91 7.89
N ALA A 270 -3.60 -21.97 8.62
CA ALA A 270 -3.27 -23.27 8.02
C ALA A 270 -4.38 -23.84 7.12
N THR A 271 -5.64 -23.48 7.38
CA THR A 271 -6.82 -23.87 6.58
C THR A 271 -6.95 -23.14 5.24
N LEU A 272 -6.21 -22.05 5.04
CA LEU A 272 -6.23 -21.22 3.82
C LEU A 272 -4.90 -21.26 3.05
N SER A 273 -3.87 -21.87 3.63
CA SER A 273 -2.60 -22.12 2.97
C SER A 273 -2.83 -23.00 1.75
N ASP A 274 -2.48 -22.50 0.56
CA ASP A 274 -2.57 -23.26 -0.68
C ASP A 274 -1.19 -23.89 -0.96
N PRO A 275 -0.98 -25.20 -0.73
CA PRO A 275 0.29 -25.85 -1.01
C PRO A 275 0.55 -26.01 -2.53
N SER A 276 -0.46 -25.71 -3.35
CA SER A 276 -0.50 -26.04 -4.78
C SER A 276 -0.29 -24.80 -5.65
N GLY A 277 0.98 -24.44 -5.87
CA GLY A 277 1.36 -23.65 -7.03
C GLY A 277 1.11 -24.44 -8.31
N GLY A 278 -0.12 -24.41 -8.85
CA GLY A 278 -0.40 -25.01 -10.16
C GLY A 278 -1.79 -25.61 -10.34
N ALA A 279 -2.84 -24.80 -10.32
CA ALA A 279 -4.09 -25.18 -10.96
C ALA A 279 -4.33 -24.29 -12.20
N LYS A 280 -4.39 -24.91 -13.38
CA LYS A 280 -4.80 -24.26 -14.64
C LYS A 280 -6.21 -23.67 -14.45
N ALA A 281 -6.34 -22.37 -14.65
CA ALA A 281 -7.62 -21.69 -14.60
C ALA A 281 -8.44 -21.94 -15.88
N PRO A 282 -9.78 -21.97 -15.80
CA PRO A 282 -10.64 -21.80 -16.96
C PRO A 282 -10.44 -20.41 -17.58
N GLU A 283 -10.35 -20.38 -18.89
CA GLU A 283 -10.11 -19.20 -19.73
C GLU A 283 -11.24 -18.18 -19.54
N ALA A 284 -10.90 -16.89 -19.42
CA ALA A 284 -11.90 -15.84 -19.60
C ALA A 284 -12.41 -15.91 -21.05
N PRO A 285 -13.72 -15.77 -21.32
CA PRO A 285 -14.23 -15.91 -22.68
C PRO A 285 -13.54 -14.89 -23.61
N PRO A 286 -13.22 -15.29 -24.84
CA PRO A 286 -12.50 -14.44 -25.79
C PRO A 286 -13.28 -13.15 -26.03
N ILE A 287 -12.54 -12.05 -26.09
CA ILE A 287 -13.06 -10.73 -26.47
C ILE A 287 -13.55 -10.86 -27.92
N ALA A 288 -14.86 -10.91 -28.11
CA ALA A 288 -15.45 -10.85 -29.44
C ALA A 288 -15.04 -9.52 -30.09
N ALA A 289 -14.23 -9.60 -31.15
CA ALA A 289 -13.92 -8.48 -32.01
C ALA A 289 -15.23 -7.91 -32.57
N ALA A 290 -15.44 -6.60 -32.38
CA ALA A 290 -16.57 -5.89 -32.96
C ALA A 290 -16.47 -5.99 -34.49
N ARG A 291 -17.39 -6.74 -35.11
CA ARG A 291 -17.61 -6.69 -36.56
C ARG A 291 -18.07 -5.29 -36.93
N ALA A 292 -17.27 -4.60 -37.75
CA ALA A 292 -17.69 -3.41 -38.47
C ALA A 292 -18.88 -3.78 -39.37
N ARG A 293 -20.01 -3.09 -39.21
CA ARG A 293 -21.11 -3.13 -40.18
C ARG A 293 -20.78 -2.10 -41.25
N SER A 294 -20.55 -2.58 -42.46
CA SER A 294 -20.61 -1.80 -43.69
C SER A 294 -22.05 -1.32 -43.92
N THR A 295 -22.21 -0.01 -44.13
CA THR A 295 -23.40 0.62 -44.73
C THR A 295 -23.55 0.17 -46.18
N PRO A 296 -24.77 -0.08 -46.68
CA PRO A 296 -25.00 -0.13 -48.12
C PRO A 296 -25.27 1.28 -48.67
N ALA A 297 -24.96 1.43 -49.96
CA ALA A 297 -25.17 2.61 -50.81
C ALA A 297 -26.65 2.92 -51.05
#